data_AF-A0AAV9Q2P3-F1
#
_entry.id   AF-A0AAV9Q2P3-F1
#
_cell.length_a   1.000
_cell.length_b   1.000
_cell.length_c   1.000
_cell.angle_alpha   90.00
_cell.angle_beta   90.00
_cell.angle_gamma   90.00
#
_symmetry.space_group_name_H-M   'P 1'
#
loop_
_entity.id
_entity.type
_entity.pdbx_description
1 polymer ?
#
loop_
_entity_poly.entity_id
_entity_poly.type
_entity_poly.pdbx_seq_one_letter_code
_entity_poly.pdbx_strand_id
1 'polypeptide(L)'
;MQSKLLFAGLMNGPHITNTNDELSPPEYYLELTLQEIRERMLECQVQGTPVDSGLLRSIQCLALAEWICRRYDAATIHVQAAKKLFPQANFGHPSDAFAREGIVNIDNLICIETGRLPEFPVMHDPGPLKMSRMALIRDEVGALAVGQVNHATHPHSPVQDATRPTSAFVPHQVDILADASTTLACTLGSGFERGLAADAVHPLLAPVLRDILDVLTVAKYVWRTPNATERDADWMCKRARALVHRLLLLRANPFFSEQTISARKVEVLRIALLLVLTRCTNRVAFRSAQPNMRRLQHALHGIDKDWSTNKTTSWGTEAEMTGSSCQLQPESPASTPSWDSSSSSSSPSPLNAPFGRPLRDPQSKQYDQNALLLWALMTGHFNAQGEPEESWFLERAVYVAETHLGILDYDGLVDFMSQYFYSKTRQQHSLTIVALHLS
;
A
#
# COMPACT_ATOMS: atom_id res chain seq x y z
N MET A 1 23.90 -7.49 17.56
CA MET A 1 23.77 -8.77 18.31
C MET A 1 22.31 -9.23 18.50
N GLN A 2 21.35 -8.78 17.66
CA GLN A 2 20.16 -9.59 17.32
C GLN A 2 19.93 -9.77 15.80
N SER A 3 20.68 -9.08 14.93
CA SER A 3 20.98 -9.62 13.59
C SER A 3 21.82 -10.92 13.63
N LYS A 4 22.25 -11.33 14.83
CA LYS A 4 23.14 -12.48 15.10
C LYS A 4 22.41 -13.77 15.53
N LEU A 5 21.07 -13.80 15.66
CA LEU A 5 20.33 -15.06 15.84
C LEU A 5 19.40 -15.42 14.68
N LEU A 6 18.92 -14.45 13.87
CA LEU A 6 17.96 -14.80 12.81
C LEU A 6 18.57 -15.52 11.61
N PHE A 7 19.88 -15.39 11.39
CA PHE A 7 20.64 -16.26 10.47
C PHE A 7 21.24 -17.48 11.15
N ALA A 8 21.43 -17.45 12.48
CA ALA A 8 22.01 -18.58 13.23
C ALA A 8 21.14 -19.86 13.19
N GLY A 9 19.90 -19.77 12.71
CA GLY A 9 18.99 -20.89 12.49
C GLY A 9 18.31 -20.92 11.11
N LEU A 10 18.79 -20.16 10.11
CA LEU A 10 18.21 -20.26 8.75
C LEU A 10 18.56 -21.59 8.05
N MET A 11 19.53 -22.34 8.58
CA MET A 11 19.87 -23.70 8.20
C MET A 11 20.27 -24.44 9.49
N ASN A 12 19.50 -25.43 9.97
CA ASN A 12 20.06 -26.42 10.91
C ASN A 12 21.09 -27.27 10.15
N GLY A 13 22.30 -26.74 9.98
CA GLY A 13 23.54 -27.50 9.85
C GLY A 13 24.17 -27.68 11.25
N PRO A 14 25.05 -28.68 11.46
CA PRO A 14 25.23 -29.29 12.77
C PRO A 14 25.86 -28.34 13.80
N HIS A 15 25.33 -28.43 15.03
CA HIS A 15 25.81 -27.88 16.30
C HIS A 15 27.18 -27.17 16.29
N ILE A 16 27.17 -25.84 16.18
CA ILE A 16 28.30 -25.01 16.58
C ILE A 16 28.15 -24.73 18.08
N THR A 17 28.73 -25.60 18.90
CA THR A 17 28.88 -25.36 20.34
C THR A 17 30.19 -24.62 20.61
N ASN A 18 30.05 -23.42 21.20
CA ASN A 18 30.99 -22.76 22.11
C ASN A 18 32.50 -22.86 21.79
N THR A 19 33.04 -21.85 21.12
CA THR A 19 34.41 -21.35 21.30
C THR A 19 34.43 -19.83 21.10
N ASN A 20 35.39 -19.15 21.72
CA ASN A 20 35.62 -17.69 21.70
C ASN A 20 35.99 -17.12 20.30
N ASP A 21 35.39 -17.61 19.22
CA ASP A 21 35.71 -17.19 17.87
C ASP A 21 35.10 -15.83 17.57
N GLU A 22 35.95 -14.92 17.09
CA GLU A 22 35.55 -13.68 16.44
C GLU A 22 34.49 -14.00 15.39
N LEU A 23 33.25 -13.66 15.69
CA LEU A 23 32.11 -13.85 14.79
C LEU A 23 32.45 -13.25 13.44
N SER A 24 32.59 -14.11 12.43
CA SER A 24 32.89 -13.70 11.07
C SER A 24 31.91 -12.62 10.60
N PRO A 25 32.36 -11.69 9.73
CA PRO A 25 31.49 -10.62 9.24
C PRO A 25 30.28 -11.22 8.51
N PRO A 26 29.09 -10.59 8.55
CA PRO A 26 27.89 -11.07 7.86
C PRO A 26 28.09 -11.40 6.37
N GLU A 27 28.99 -10.68 5.72
CA GLU A 27 29.41 -10.87 4.33
C GLU A 27 29.97 -12.29 4.08
N TYR A 28 30.71 -12.85 5.04
CA TYR A 28 31.27 -14.21 4.92
C TYR A 28 30.16 -15.27 4.79
N TYR A 29 29.12 -15.18 5.62
CA TYR A 29 28.00 -16.13 5.57
C TYR A 29 27.15 -15.97 4.30
N LEU A 30 27.08 -14.75 3.78
CA LEU A 30 26.39 -14.46 2.53
C LEU A 30 27.14 -15.08 1.33
N GLU A 31 28.47 -14.96 1.31
CA GLU A 31 29.31 -15.61 0.30
C GLU A 31 29.22 -17.14 0.37
N LEU A 32 29.26 -17.71 1.58
CA LEU A 32 29.11 -19.15 1.78
C LEU A 32 27.76 -19.66 1.27
N THR A 33 26.68 -18.94 1.59
CA THR A 33 25.31 -19.28 1.12
C THR A 33 25.21 -19.18 -0.41
N LEU A 34 25.81 -18.14 -1.00
CA LEU A 34 25.86 -17.97 -2.45
C LEU A 34 26.63 -19.11 -3.14
N GLN A 35 27.75 -19.55 -2.55
CA GLN A 35 28.51 -20.68 -3.06
C GLN A 35 27.69 -21.98 -3.02
N GLU A 36 27.04 -22.29 -1.88
CA GLU A 36 26.18 -23.48 -1.75
C GLU A 36 25.04 -23.47 -2.79
N ILE A 37 24.39 -22.33 -2.98
CA ILE A 37 23.32 -22.19 -4.00
C ILE A 37 23.87 -22.46 -5.39
N ARG A 38 25.05 -21.93 -5.74
CA ARG A 38 25.67 -22.15 -7.05
C ARG A 38 26.01 -23.62 -7.27
N GLU A 39 26.59 -24.29 -6.28
CA GLU A 39 26.91 -25.71 -6.33
C GLU A 39 25.63 -26.54 -6.55
N ARG A 40 24.58 -26.29 -5.78
CA ARG A 40 23.29 -26.97 -5.95
C ARG A 40 22.61 -26.69 -7.29
N MET A 41 22.70 -25.46 -7.81
CA MET A 41 22.19 -25.13 -9.15
C MET A 41 22.94 -25.90 -10.24
N LEU A 42 24.26 -26.05 -10.12
CA LEU A 42 25.08 -26.83 -11.05
C LEU A 42 24.73 -28.32 -10.96
N GLU A 43 24.53 -28.86 -9.77
CA GLU A 43 24.07 -30.25 -9.58
C GLU A 43 22.72 -30.49 -10.25
N CYS A 44 21.75 -29.60 -10.05
CA CYS A 44 20.43 -29.67 -10.71
C CYS A 44 20.57 -29.68 -12.23
N GLN A 45 21.44 -28.83 -12.77
CA GLN A 45 21.68 -28.73 -14.21
C GLN A 45 22.34 -30.00 -14.77
N VAL A 46 23.33 -30.56 -14.07
CA VAL A 46 24.09 -31.74 -14.53
C VAL A 46 23.27 -33.02 -14.40
N GLN A 47 22.58 -33.19 -13.27
CA GLN A 47 21.86 -34.43 -12.95
C GLN A 47 20.43 -34.43 -13.50
N GLY A 48 19.92 -33.28 -13.95
CA GLY A 48 18.51 -33.11 -14.34
C GLY A 48 17.55 -33.31 -13.17
N THR A 49 18.04 -33.16 -11.93
CA THR A 49 17.20 -33.28 -10.73
C THR A 49 16.23 -32.09 -10.68
N PRO A 50 14.96 -32.34 -10.31
CA PRO A 50 13.99 -31.27 -10.18
C PRO A 50 14.43 -30.31 -9.07
N VAL A 51 14.15 -29.03 -9.26
CA VAL A 51 14.42 -28.00 -8.26
C VAL A 51 13.63 -28.33 -6.99
N ASP A 52 14.34 -28.56 -5.89
CA ASP A 52 13.73 -28.82 -4.60
C ASP A 52 13.35 -27.53 -3.86
N SER A 53 12.54 -27.68 -2.81
CA SER A 53 12.12 -26.55 -1.98
C SER A 53 13.26 -25.94 -1.18
N GLY A 54 14.31 -26.73 -0.90
CA GLY A 54 15.52 -26.29 -0.19
C GLY A 54 16.26 -25.22 -0.96
N LEU A 55 16.51 -25.44 -2.25
CA LEU A 55 17.18 -24.48 -3.13
C LEU A 55 16.40 -23.16 -3.24
N LEU A 56 15.07 -23.22 -3.44
CA LEU A 56 14.23 -22.01 -3.48
C LEU A 56 14.26 -21.25 -2.16
N ARG A 57 14.25 -21.95 -1.03
CA ARG A 57 14.36 -21.32 0.30
C ARG A 57 15.73 -20.68 0.50
N SER A 58 16.82 -21.30 0.06
CA SER A 58 18.15 -20.69 0.12
C SER A 58 18.23 -19.42 -0.73
N ILE A 59 17.67 -19.44 -1.95
CA ILE A 59 17.58 -18.25 -2.81
C ILE A 59 16.74 -17.14 -2.16
N GLN A 60 15.60 -17.48 -1.55
CA GLN A 60 14.78 -16.54 -0.80
C GLN A 60 15.58 -15.88 0.32
N CYS A 61 16.32 -16.67 1.11
CA CYS A 61 17.11 -16.16 2.24
C CYS A 61 18.24 -15.24 1.77
N LEU A 62 18.91 -15.60 0.68
CA LEU A 62 19.94 -14.78 0.07
C LEU A 62 19.38 -13.45 -0.47
N ALA A 63 18.26 -13.50 -1.21
CA ALA A 63 17.58 -12.30 -1.70
C ALA A 63 17.16 -11.36 -0.55
N LEU A 64 16.65 -11.92 0.54
CA LEU A 64 16.28 -11.16 1.74
C LEU A 64 17.51 -10.52 2.40
N ALA A 65 18.62 -11.27 2.53
CA ALA A 65 19.85 -10.76 3.11
C ALA A 65 20.43 -9.60 2.29
N GLU A 66 20.49 -9.74 0.97
CA GLU A 66 20.96 -8.68 0.07
C GLU A 66 20.06 -7.44 0.15
N TRP A 67 18.74 -7.62 0.25
CA TRP A 67 17.80 -6.52 0.47
C TRP A 67 18.00 -5.83 1.84
N ILE A 68 18.26 -6.58 2.91
CA ILE A 68 18.60 -6.03 4.24
C ILE A 68 19.88 -5.18 4.15
N CYS A 69 20.86 -5.64 3.39
CA CYS A 69 22.12 -4.94 3.12
C CYS A 69 22.01 -3.81 2.09
N ARG A 70 20.80 -3.50 1.59
CA ARG A 70 20.52 -2.48 0.56
C ARG A 70 21.25 -2.73 -0.78
N ARG A 71 21.65 -3.97 -1.06
CA ARG A 71 22.25 -4.41 -2.32
C ARG A 71 21.14 -4.86 -3.29
N TYR A 72 20.29 -3.91 -3.68
CA TYR A 72 19.05 -4.21 -4.40
C TYR A 72 19.26 -4.90 -5.74
N ASP A 73 20.35 -4.61 -6.45
CA ASP A 73 20.67 -5.28 -7.73
C ASP A 73 20.97 -6.76 -7.53
N ALA A 74 21.78 -7.11 -6.53
CA ALA A 74 22.05 -8.51 -6.17
C ALA A 74 20.77 -9.23 -5.73
N ALA A 75 19.97 -8.60 -4.85
CA ALA A 75 18.68 -9.13 -4.44
C ALA A 75 17.74 -9.39 -5.64
N THR A 76 17.71 -8.46 -6.60
CA THR A 76 16.92 -8.60 -7.85
C THR A 76 17.41 -9.78 -8.69
N ILE A 77 18.72 -9.99 -8.82
CA ILE A 77 19.29 -11.14 -9.53
C ILE A 77 18.81 -12.45 -8.90
N HIS A 78 18.78 -12.55 -7.58
CA HIS A 78 18.28 -13.75 -6.88
C HIS A 78 16.77 -13.96 -7.09
N VAL A 79 15.97 -12.89 -7.04
CA VAL A 79 14.53 -12.91 -7.36
C VAL A 79 14.29 -13.38 -8.80
N GLN A 80 15.05 -12.88 -9.77
CA GLN A 80 14.98 -13.31 -11.17
C GLN A 80 15.44 -14.76 -11.38
N ALA A 81 16.46 -15.21 -10.64
CA ALA A 81 16.88 -16.62 -10.65
C ALA A 81 15.74 -17.51 -10.15
N ALA A 82 15.12 -17.18 -9.01
CA ALA A 82 13.95 -17.89 -8.51
C ALA A 82 12.80 -17.94 -9.53
N LYS A 83 12.51 -16.83 -10.22
CA LYS A 83 11.47 -16.74 -11.26
C LYS A 83 11.67 -17.77 -12.37
N LYS A 84 12.93 -17.99 -12.79
CA LYS A 84 13.30 -18.99 -13.80
C LYS A 84 13.16 -20.43 -13.29
N LEU A 85 13.34 -20.64 -11.99
CA LEU A 85 13.27 -21.97 -11.35
C LEU A 85 11.84 -22.37 -10.98
N PHE A 86 10.92 -21.43 -10.78
CA PHE A 86 9.53 -21.74 -10.39
C PHE A 86 8.84 -22.77 -11.31
N PRO A 87 8.91 -22.68 -12.65
CA PRO A 87 8.28 -23.69 -13.51
C PRO A 87 8.86 -25.10 -13.36
N GLN A 88 10.07 -25.23 -12.80
CA GLN A 88 10.81 -26.49 -12.65
C GLN A 88 10.69 -27.06 -11.24
N ALA A 89 10.16 -26.27 -10.29
CA ALA A 89 10.06 -26.65 -8.90
C ALA A 89 8.83 -27.55 -8.66
N ASN A 90 9.03 -28.63 -7.92
CA ASN A 90 7.94 -29.51 -7.52
C ASN A 90 7.26 -28.97 -6.25
N PHE A 91 6.24 -28.13 -6.42
CA PHE A 91 5.46 -27.54 -5.32
C PHE A 91 4.48 -28.55 -4.69
N GLY A 92 5.00 -29.61 -4.08
CA GLY A 92 4.20 -30.64 -3.42
C GLY A 92 3.96 -30.37 -1.93
N HIS A 93 4.84 -29.61 -1.28
CA HIS A 93 4.83 -29.43 0.16
C HIS A 93 4.33 -28.02 0.56
N PRO A 94 3.59 -27.86 1.67
CA PRO A 94 3.13 -26.55 2.15
C PRO A 94 4.24 -25.51 2.36
N SER A 95 5.47 -25.95 2.68
CA SER A 95 6.65 -25.06 2.79
C SER A 95 6.97 -24.33 1.50
N ASP A 96 6.58 -24.90 0.36
CA ASP A 96 6.99 -24.39 -0.95
C ASP A 96 6.12 -23.17 -1.31
N ALA A 97 4.87 -23.16 -0.83
CA ALA A 97 4.02 -21.99 -0.87
C ALA A 97 4.63 -20.83 -0.06
N PHE A 98 5.18 -21.12 1.13
CA PHE A 98 5.84 -20.12 1.96
C PHE A 98 7.10 -19.54 1.28
N ALA A 99 7.94 -20.40 0.68
CA ALA A 99 9.14 -19.94 -0.03
C ALA A 99 8.78 -19.05 -1.23
N ARG A 100 7.79 -19.48 -2.02
CA ARG A 100 7.29 -18.73 -3.17
C ARG A 100 6.73 -17.37 -2.77
N GLU A 101 5.87 -17.35 -1.75
CA GLU A 101 5.28 -16.13 -1.22
C GLU A 101 6.35 -15.19 -0.65
N GLY A 102 7.36 -15.76 0.02
CA GLY A 102 8.50 -15.03 0.52
C GLY A 102 9.31 -14.34 -0.57
N ILE A 103 9.59 -15.02 -1.68
CA ILE A 103 10.30 -14.44 -2.83
C ILE A 103 9.51 -13.29 -3.45
N VAL A 104 8.19 -13.47 -3.64
CA VAL A 104 7.32 -12.39 -4.16
C VAL A 104 7.23 -11.21 -3.18
N ASN A 105 7.22 -11.46 -1.88
CA ASN A 105 7.26 -10.40 -0.88
C ASN A 105 8.59 -9.63 -0.91
N ILE A 106 9.72 -10.30 -1.14
CA ILE A 106 11.03 -9.66 -1.31
C ILE A 106 11.07 -8.81 -2.58
N ASP A 107 10.53 -9.32 -3.69
CA ASP A 107 10.37 -8.56 -4.94
C ASP A 107 9.58 -7.27 -4.69
N ASN A 108 8.40 -7.37 -4.07
CA ASN A 108 7.61 -6.20 -3.68
C ASN A 108 8.39 -5.23 -2.79
N LEU A 109 9.15 -5.71 -1.81
CA LEU A 109 9.97 -4.89 -0.93
C LEU A 109 11.05 -4.09 -1.69
N ILE A 110 11.75 -4.75 -2.62
CA ILE A 110 12.71 -4.11 -3.51
C ILE A 110 12.00 -3.03 -4.34
N CYS A 111 10.85 -3.34 -4.93
CA CYS A 111 10.09 -2.40 -5.75
C CYS A 111 9.57 -1.19 -4.96
N ILE A 112 9.09 -1.40 -3.74
CA ILE A 112 8.67 -0.31 -2.85
C ILE A 112 9.87 0.62 -2.58
N GLU A 113 11.03 0.09 -2.22
CA GLU A 113 12.18 0.91 -1.86
C GLU A 113 12.86 1.57 -3.06
N THR A 114 12.92 0.90 -4.22
CA THR A 114 13.64 1.38 -5.42
C THR A 114 12.74 2.06 -6.44
N GLY A 115 11.43 1.85 -6.37
CA GLY A 115 10.47 2.36 -7.35
C GLY A 115 10.46 1.58 -8.67
N ARG A 116 11.19 0.45 -8.72
CA ARG A 116 11.17 -0.50 -9.85
C ARG A 116 9.83 -1.22 -9.92
N LEU A 117 9.54 -1.79 -11.10
CA LEU A 117 8.37 -2.65 -11.29
C LEU A 117 8.65 -4.05 -10.73
N PRO A 118 7.64 -4.74 -10.18
CA PRO A 118 7.77 -6.13 -9.76
C PRO A 118 8.18 -7.06 -10.90
N GLU A 119 9.04 -8.02 -10.58
CA GLU A 119 9.43 -9.10 -11.48
C GLU A 119 8.34 -10.18 -11.58
N PHE A 120 7.67 -10.48 -10.47
CA PHE A 120 6.62 -11.48 -10.43
C PHE A 120 5.24 -10.88 -10.72
N PRO A 121 4.30 -11.66 -11.30
CA PRO A 121 2.90 -11.27 -11.31
C PRO A 121 2.30 -11.38 -9.89
N VAL A 122 1.07 -10.89 -9.72
CA VAL A 122 0.31 -11.09 -8.48
C VAL A 122 0.00 -12.58 -8.29
N MET A 123 0.70 -13.27 -7.38
CA MET A 123 0.56 -14.72 -7.20
C MET A 123 -0.57 -15.15 -6.24
N HIS A 124 -1.06 -14.24 -5.38
CA HIS A 124 -1.94 -14.59 -4.25
C HIS A 124 -3.08 -13.59 -4.03
N ASP A 125 -3.73 -13.19 -5.12
CA ASP A 125 -4.94 -12.39 -5.02
C ASP A 125 -6.17 -13.29 -4.84
N PRO A 126 -6.86 -13.25 -3.68
CA PRO A 126 -8.08 -14.04 -3.48
C PRO A 126 -9.26 -13.52 -4.30
N GLY A 127 -9.11 -12.40 -5.01
CA GLY A 127 -10.19 -11.75 -5.73
C GLY A 127 -11.16 -11.01 -4.79
N PRO A 128 -12.21 -10.37 -5.34
CA PRO A 128 -13.26 -9.78 -4.53
C PRO A 128 -14.03 -10.86 -3.75
N LEU A 129 -14.52 -10.52 -2.55
CA LEU A 129 -15.43 -11.40 -1.82
C LEU A 129 -16.72 -11.62 -2.60
N LYS A 130 -17.40 -12.74 -2.33
CA LYS A 130 -18.77 -12.96 -2.81
C LYS A 130 -19.66 -11.83 -2.33
N MET A 131 -20.49 -11.31 -3.22
CA MET A 131 -21.38 -10.17 -2.93
C MET A 131 -22.27 -10.41 -1.70
N SER A 132 -22.77 -11.64 -1.51
CA SER A 132 -23.55 -12.01 -0.34
C SER A 132 -22.77 -11.93 0.98
N ARG A 133 -21.48 -12.31 0.97
CA ARG A 133 -20.62 -12.21 2.15
C ARG A 133 -20.28 -10.75 2.46
N MET A 134 -19.96 -9.97 1.43
CA MET A 134 -19.67 -8.54 1.60
C MET A 134 -20.90 -7.76 2.09
N ALA A 135 -22.10 -8.08 1.61
CA ALA A 135 -23.34 -7.46 2.08
C ALA A 135 -23.57 -7.71 3.58
N LEU A 136 -23.46 -8.97 4.02
CA LEU A 136 -23.57 -9.32 5.44
C LEU A 136 -22.54 -8.57 6.30
N ILE A 137 -21.28 -8.53 5.85
CA ILE A 137 -20.21 -7.81 6.53
C ILE A 137 -20.55 -6.31 6.67
N ARG A 138 -21.05 -5.68 5.61
CA ARG A 138 -21.46 -4.26 5.62
C ARG A 138 -22.63 -4.02 6.57
N ASP A 139 -23.63 -4.91 6.58
CA ASP A 139 -24.78 -4.80 7.47
C ASP A 139 -24.36 -4.89 8.94
N GLU A 140 -23.47 -5.82 9.30
CA GLU A 140 -22.95 -5.95 10.67
C GLU A 140 -22.08 -4.75 11.09
N VAL A 141 -21.20 -4.28 10.20
CA VAL A 141 -20.40 -3.07 10.45
C VAL A 141 -21.29 -1.83 10.60
N GLY A 142 -22.37 -1.74 9.82
CA GLY A 142 -23.37 -0.67 9.92
C GLY A 142 -24.13 -0.71 11.24
N ALA A 143 -24.59 -1.89 11.66
CA ALA A 143 -25.28 -2.08 12.94
C ALA A 143 -24.40 -1.71 14.14
N LEU A 144 -23.09 -2.03 14.08
CA LEU A 144 -22.09 -1.59 15.06
C LEU A 144 -21.95 -0.06 15.10
N ALA A 145 -21.91 0.60 13.93
CA ALA A 145 -21.74 2.05 13.86
C ALA A 145 -22.92 2.82 14.48
N VAL A 146 -24.13 2.26 14.46
CA VAL A 146 -25.34 2.85 15.07
C VAL A 146 -25.51 2.43 16.55
N GLY A 147 -24.60 1.60 17.09
CA GLY A 147 -24.69 1.11 18.47
C GLY A 147 -25.82 0.11 18.71
N GLN A 148 -26.34 -0.53 17.65
CA GLN A 148 -27.38 -1.56 17.78
C GLN A 148 -26.83 -2.89 18.31
N VAL A 149 -25.53 -3.11 18.14
CA VAL A 149 -24.83 -4.30 18.62
C VAL A 149 -23.89 -3.88 19.74
N ASN A 150 -24.05 -4.46 20.93
CA ASN A 150 -23.13 -4.24 22.04
C ASN A 150 -21.72 -4.65 21.63
N HIS A 151 -20.75 -3.78 21.87
CA HIS A 151 -19.34 -4.15 21.72
C HIS A 151 -19.07 -5.38 22.58
N ALA A 152 -18.78 -6.50 21.93
CA ALA A 152 -18.04 -7.55 22.59
C ALA A 152 -16.63 -6.98 22.80
N THR A 153 -16.42 -6.29 23.93
CA THR A 153 -15.07 -6.13 24.46
C THR A 153 -14.59 -7.55 24.71
N HIS A 154 -13.81 -8.09 23.79
CA HIS A 154 -13.10 -9.33 24.03
C HIS A 154 -11.91 -8.97 24.92
N PRO A 155 -11.95 -9.20 26.25
CA PRO A 155 -10.76 -9.03 27.09
C PRO A 155 -9.63 -9.97 26.64
N HIS A 156 -9.98 -11.03 25.91
CA HIS A 156 -9.06 -12.01 25.34
C HIS A 156 -9.53 -12.37 23.92
N SER A 157 -9.01 -11.68 22.90
CA SER A 157 -9.04 -12.22 21.54
C SER A 157 -8.34 -13.60 21.56
N PRO A 158 -8.88 -14.64 20.91
CA PRO A 158 -8.21 -15.93 20.78
C PRO A 158 -6.93 -15.85 19.93
N VAL A 159 -6.72 -14.72 19.25
CA VAL A 159 -5.42 -14.35 18.69
C VAL A 159 -4.52 -14.02 19.87
N GLN A 160 -3.47 -14.83 20.07
CA GLN A 160 -2.38 -14.56 21.03
C GLN A 160 -2.18 -13.06 21.16
N ASP A 161 -2.35 -12.56 22.38
CA ASP A 161 -2.15 -11.19 22.80
C ASP A 161 -1.21 -10.43 21.83
N ALA A 162 -1.76 -9.74 20.85
CA ALA A 162 -0.97 -8.98 19.88
C ALA A 162 -0.20 -7.84 20.58
N THR A 163 -0.50 -7.59 21.86
CA THR A 163 0.24 -6.69 22.74
C THR A 163 1.43 -7.37 23.42
N ARG A 164 1.53 -8.71 23.43
CA ARG A 164 2.78 -9.38 23.81
C ARG A 164 3.82 -9.01 22.75
N PRO A 165 4.90 -8.31 23.12
CA PRO A 165 5.96 -8.00 22.19
C PRO A 165 6.58 -9.32 21.72
N THR A 166 6.19 -9.78 20.53
CA THR A 166 6.97 -10.81 19.83
C THR A 166 8.38 -10.25 19.64
N SER A 167 9.33 -11.04 20.11
CA SER A 167 10.69 -10.65 20.42
C SER A 167 11.49 -10.00 19.27
N ALA A 168 12.42 -9.13 19.68
CA ALA A 168 13.81 -9.01 19.21
C ALA A 168 14.21 -8.13 18.00
N PHE A 169 13.32 -7.60 17.14
CA PHE A 169 13.82 -6.85 15.96
C PHE A 169 13.51 -5.37 15.88
N VAL A 170 12.55 -4.84 16.66
CA VAL A 170 12.24 -3.41 16.63
C VAL A 170 11.82 -2.95 18.03
N PRO A 171 12.56 -2.03 18.66
CA PRO A 171 12.08 -1.39 19.89
C PRO A 171 10.85 -0.53 19.56
N HIS A 172 9.74 -0.80 20.26
CA HIS A 172 8.64 0.15 20.56
C HIS A 172 7.73 0.65 19.43
N GLN A 173 7.57 -0.08 18.33
CA GLN A 173 6.58 0.26 17.31
C GLN A 173 5.33 -0.64 17.44
N VAL A 174 4.35 -0.21 18.25
CA VAL A 174 3.00 -0.79 18.44
C VAL A 174 2.39 -1.33 17.14
N ASP A 175 2.18 -2.64 17.01
CA ASP A 175 1.63 -3.25 15.78
C ASP A 175 0.40 -2.45 15.28
N ILE A 176 0.46 -1.89 14.06
CA ILE A 176 -0.65 -1.07 13.51
C ILE A 176 -1.94 -1.90 13.49
N LEU A 177 -1.84 -3.22 13.35
CA LEU A 177 -2.99 -4.12 13.37
C LEU A 177 -3.55 -4.28 14.80
N ALA A 178 -2.68 -4.27 15.83
CA ALA A 178 -3.12 -4.29 17.22
C ALA A 178 -3.81 -2.97 17.60
N ASP A 179 -3.23 -1.84 17.19
CA ASP A 179 -3.83 -0.50 17.38
C ASP A 179 -5.17 -0.41 16.65
N ALA A 180 -5.20 -0.82 15.38
CA ALA A 180 -6.38 -0.74 14.52
C ALA A 180 -7.62 -1.41 15.13
N SER A 181 -7.44 -2.54 15.82
CA SER A 181 -8.57 -3.21 16.47
C SER A 181 -9.28 -2.34 17.52
N THR A 182 -8.56 -1.43 18.17
CA THR A 182 -9.07 -0.55 19.22
C THR A 182 -9.35 0.87 18.77
N THR A 183 -8.64 1.36 17.74
CA THR A 183 -8.63 2.78 17.37
C THR A 183 -9.34 3.10 16.05
N LEU A 184 -9.71 2.11 15.24
CA LEU A 184 -10.30 2.39 13.94
C LEU A 184 -11.67 3.05 14.05
N ALA A 185 -11.82 4.28 13.58
CA ALA A 185 -13.12 4.92 13.57
C ALA A 185 -14.14 4.13 12.71
N CYS A 186 -15.42 4.10 13.10
CA CYS A 186 -16.47 3.52 12.24
C CYS A 186 -16.54 4.25 10.89
N THR A 187 -16.22 5.54 10.88
CA THR A 187 -16.15 6.45 9.73
C THR A 187 -14.93 6.21 8.83
N LEU A 188 -13.97 5.36 9.23
CA LEU A 188 -12.74 5.13 8.47
C LEU A 188 -13.03 4.77 7.00
N GLY A 189 -12.51 5.56 6.07
CA GLY A 189 -12.72 5.38 4.64
C GLY A 189 -13.83 6.25 4.04
N SER A 190 -14.70 6.88 4.84
CA SER A 190 -15.75 7.76 4.32
C SER A 190 -15.20 8.94 3.52
N GLY A 191 -14.00 9.43 3.87
CA GLY A 191 -13.33 10.48 3.11
C GLY A 191 -12.92 10.04 1.69
N PHE A 192 -12.54 8.77 1.51
CA PHE A 192 -12.28 8.21 0.18
C PHE A 192 -13.56 7.94 -0.60
N GLU A 193 -14.63 7.50 0.07
CA GLU A 193 -15.94 7.34 -0.56
C GLU A 193 -16.46 8.67 -1.12
N ARG A 194 -16.35 9.76 -0.34
CA ARG A 194 -16.66 11.12 -0.83
C ARG A 194 -15.79 11.51 -2.02
N GLY A 195 -14.47 11.32 -1.92
CA GLY A 195 -13.56 11.62 -3.03
C GLY A 195 -13.88 10.83 -4.32
N LEU A 196 -14.31 9.58 -4.19
CA LEU A 196 -14.79 8.78 -5.33
C LEU A 196 -16.13 9.30 -5.87
N ALA A 197 -17.08 9.65 -5.00
CA ALA A 197 -18.39 10.18 -5.39
C ALA A 197 -18.31 11.56 -6.06
N ALA A 198 -17.30 12.37 -5.70
CA ALA A 198 -17.03 13.69 -6.28
C ALA A 198 -16.19 13.65 -7.56
N ASP A 199 -15.84 12.45 -8.07
CA ASP A 199 -14.90 12.26 -9.19
C ASP A 199 -13.57 13.02 -8.95
N ALA A 200 -13.10 13.05 -7.71
CA ALA A 200 -11.81 13.63 -7.32
C ALA A 200 -10.65 12.64 -7.51
N VAL A 201 -10.96 11.34 -7.58
CA VAL A 201 -10.00 10.25 -7.79
C VAL A 201 -9.99 9.84 -9.26
N HIS A 202 -8.80 9.77 -9.85
CA HIS A 202 -8.65 9.41 -11.26
C HIS A 202 -9.16 7.98 -11.57
N PRO A 203 -9.76 7.75 -12.74
CA PRO A 203 -10.32 6.43 -13.11
C PRO A 203 -9.34 5.26 -13.02
N LEU A 204 -8.04 5.49 -13.25
CA LEU A 204 -7.02 4.44 -13.13
C LEU A 204 -6.82 3.96 -11.68
N LEU A 205 -7.00 4.85 -10.70
CA LEU A 205 -6.79 4.54 -9.28
C LEU A 205 -8.10 4.17 -8.56
N ALA A 206 -9.24 4.64 -9.07
CA ALA A 206 -10.55 4.43 -8.46
C ALA A 206 -10.88 2.94 -8.19
N PRO A 207 -10.64 1.96 -9.09
CA PRO A 207 -10.87 0.55 -8.80
C PRO A 207 -10.02 0.03 -7.63
N VAL A 208 -8.75 0.41 -7.56
CA VAL A 208 -7.85 0.02 -6.47
C VAL A 208 -8.31 0.63 -5.15
N LEU A 209 -8.76 1.88 -5.16
CA LEU A 209 -9.28 2.54 -3.96
C LEU A 209 -10.58 1.90 -3.45
N ARG A 210 -11.48 1.49 -4.34
CA ARG A 210 -12.69 0.72 -3.97
C ARG A 210 -12.32 -0.62 -3.33
N ASP A 211 -11.34 -1.33 -3.89
CA ASP A 211 -10.83 -2.57 -3.30
C ASP A 211 -10.21 -2.34 -1.91
N ILE A 212 -9.51 -1.21 -1.70
CA ILE A 212 -8.99 -0.83 -0.37
C ILE A 212 -10.14 -0.58 0.60
N LEU A 213 -11.21 0.09 0.18
CA LEU A 213 -12.40 0.32 1.01
C LEU A 213 -13.09 -0.98 1.41
N ASP A 214 -13.16 -1.94 0.50
CA ASP A 214 -13.65 -3.29 0.82
C ASP A 214 -12.74 -3.99 1.84
N VAL A 215 -11.42 -3.91 1.68
CA VAL A 215 -10.46 -4.44 2.68
C VAL A 215 -10.66 -3.76 4.04
N LEU A 216 -10.81 -2.43 4.09
CA LEU A 216 -11.06 -1.70 5.33
C LEU A 216 -12.37 -2.11 5.98
N THR A 217 -13.42 -2.34 5.20
CA THR A 217 -14.73 -2.82 5.69
C THR A 217 -14.60 -4.20 6.32
N VAL A 218 -13.92 -5.13 5.65
CA VAL A 218 -13.65 -6.46 6.21
C VAL A 218 -12.76 -6.37 7.44
N ALA A 219 -11.78 -5.46 7.47
CA ALA A 219 -10.92 -5.25 8.62
C ALA A 219 -11.72 -4.79 9.85
N LYS A 220 -12.62 -3.81 9.69
CA LYS A 220 -13.55 -3.39 10.75
C LYS A 220 -14.36 -4.56 11.28
N TYR A 221 -14.90 -5.40 10.38
CA TYR A 221 -15.66 -6.59 10.75
C TYR A 221 -14.81 -7.60 11.52
N VAL A 222 -13.64 -7.95 10.99
CA VAL A 222 -12.70 -8.91 11.59
C VAL A 222 -12.29 -8.50 13.01
N TRP A 223 -12.09 -7.21 13.23
CA TRP A 223 -11.64 -6.72 14.53
C TRP A 223 -12.75 -6.43 15.54
N ARG A 224 -14.01 -6.30 15.11
CA ARG A 224 -15.10 -5.80 15.97
C ARG A 224 -16.28 -6.74 16.13
N THR A 225 -16.36 -7.79 15.32
CA THR A 225 -17.47 -8.74 15.37
C THR A 225 -16.98 -10.11 15.84
N PRO A 226 -17.72 -10.79 16.73
CA PRO A 226 -17.42 -12.17 17.09
C PRO A 226 -17.73 -13.15 15.94
N ASN A 227 -18.50 -12.71 14.94
CA ASN A 227 -18.88 -13.51 13.77
C ASN A 227 -17.78 -13.57 12.70
N ALA A 228 -16.66 -12.87 12.92
CA ALA A 228 -15.52 -12.92 12.01
C ALA A 228 -14.91 -14.31 11.97
N THR A 229 -14.60 -14.79 10.77
CA THR A 229 -13.95 -16.09 10.57
C THR A 229 -12.47 -15.91 10.22
N GLU A 230 -11.68 -16.97 10.42
CA GLU A 230 -10.28 -17.01 9.99
C GLU A 230 -10.13 -16.74 8.48
N ARG A 231 -11.12 -17.15 7.67
CA ARG A 231 -11.13 -16.91 6.22
C ARG A 231 -11.30 -15.43 5.87
N ASP A 232 -12.03 -14.66 6.67
CA ASP A 232 -12.17 -13.21 6.43
C ASP A 232 -10.84 -12.49 6.72
N ALA A 233 -10.14 -12.89 7.79
CA ALA A 233 -8.82 -12.37 8.13
C ALA A 233 -7.76 -12.76 7.09
N ASP A 234 -7.74 -14.01 6.65
CA ASP A 234 -6.84 -14.49 5.58
C ASP A 234 -7.11 -13.75 4.26
N TRP A 235 -8.39 -13.59 3.88
CA TRP A 235 -8.79 -12.82 2.71
C TRP A 235 -8.31 -11.38 2.79
N MET A 236 -8.55 -10.70 3.92
CA MET A 236 -8.13 -9.32 4.15
C MET A 236 -6.62 -9.16 3.98
N CYS A 237 -5.83 -10.03 4.62
CA CYS A 237 -4.36 -9.99 4.56
C CYS A 237 -3.81 -10.26 3.15
N LYS A 238 -4.36 -11.26 2.44
CA LYS A 238 -3.94 -11.57 1.06
C LYS A 238 -4.36 -10.47 0.09
N ARG A 239 -5.58 -9.94 0.22
CA ARG A 239 -6.08 -8.86 -0.62
C ARG A 239 -5.29 -7.56 -0.41
N ALA A 240 -4.97 -7.18 0.82
CA ALA A 240 -4.14 -6.01 1.12
C ALA A 240 -2.76 -6.10 0.43
N ARG A 241 -2.11 -7.26 0.47
CA ARG A 241 -0.82 -7.49 -0.20
C ARG A 241 -0.93 -7.48 -1.73
N ALA A 242 -2.00 -8.04 -2.27
CA ALA A 242 -2.30 -7.94 -3.71
C ALA A 242 -2.50 -6.47 -4.14
N LEU A 243 -3.13 -5.64 -3.29
CA LEU A 243 -3.32 -4.21 -3.56
C LEU A 243 -2.01 -3.41 -3.54
N VAL A 244 -1.09 -3.72 -2.61
CA VAL A 244 0.29 -3.18 -2.65
C VAL A 244 0.94 -3.46 -3.99
N HIS A 245 0.87 -4.71 -4.46
CA HIS A 245 1.43 -5.09 -5.76
C HIS A 245 0.77 -4.35 -6.93
N ARG A 246 -0.56 -4.23 -6.93
CA ARG A 246 -1.29 -3.46 -7.96
C ARG A 246 -0.87 -1.99 -7.98
N LEU A 247 -0.68 -1.36 -6.81
CA LEU A 247 -0.16 0.02 -6.72
C LEU A 247 1.26 0.18 -7.26
N LEU A 248 2.10 -0.87 -7.15
CA LEU A 248 3.43 -0.88 -7.77
C LEU A 248 3.33 -0.97 -9.30
N LEU A 249 2.43 -1.80 -9.82
CA LEU A 249 2.22 -1.98 -11.27
C LEU A 249 1.59 -0.75 -11.95
N LEU A 250 0.79 0.06 -11.25
CA LEU A 250 0.18 1.26 -11.84
C LEU A 250 1.22 2.22 -12.44
N ARG A 251 2.45 2.25 -11.91
CA ARG A 251 3.55 3.06 -12.45
C ARG A 251 3.94 2.69 -13.88
N ALA A 252 3.70 1.45 -14.32
CA ALA A 252 3.97 1.03 -15.69
C ALA A 252 3.03 1.69 -16.71
N ASN A 253 1.94 2.32 -16.25
CA ASN A 253 1.00 2.98 -17.14
C ASN A 253 1.62 4.26 -17.72
N PRO A 254 1.59 4.45 -19.07
CA PRO A 254 2.17 5.61 -19.74
C PRO A 254 1.69 6.96 -19.20
N PHE A 255 0.48 7.03 -18.66
CA PHE A 255 -0.09 8.24 -18.07
C PHE A 255 0.79 8.84 -16.96
N PHE A 256 1.51 8.01 -16.19
CA PHE A 256 2.40 8.49 -15.13
C PHE A 256 3.71 9.10 -15.64
N SER A 257 4.04 8.89 -16.92
CA SER A 257 5.19 9.55 -17.55
C SER A 257 4.89 10.99 -17.96
N GLU A 258 3.60 11.36 -18.06
CA GLU A 258 3.19 12.71 -18.38
C GLU A 258 3.41 13.63 -17.17
N GLN A 259 3.99 14.81 -17.39
CA GLN A 259 4.17 15.81 -16.33
C GLN A 259 2.90 16.64 -16.07
N THR A 260 1.72 16.11 -16.40
CA THR A 260 0.45 16.81 -16.22
C THR A 260 0.09 16.91 -14.74
N ILE A 261 -0.67 17.95 -14.38
CA ILE A 261 -1.23 18.10 -13.02
C ILE A 261 -2.03 16.85 -12.64
N SER A 262 -2.84 16.31 -13.56
CA SER A 262 -3.63 15.10 -13.33
C SER A 262 -2.74 13.89 -12.98
N ALA A 263 -1.70 13.61 -13.79
CA ALA A 263 -0.76 12.53 -13.52
C ALA A 263 -0.07 12.66 -12.15
N ARG A 264 0.33 13.88 -11.76
CA ARG A 264 0.88 14.15 -10.43
C ARG A 264 -0.12 13.84 -9.31
N LYS A 265 -1.39 14.25 -9.42
CA LYS A 265 -2.44 13.90 -8.43
C LYS A 265 -2.58 12.38 -8.25
N VAL A 266 -2.56 11.63 -9.36
CA VAL A 266 -2.62 10.17 -9.32
C VAL A 266 -1.40 9.59 -8.62
N GLU A 267 -0.21 10.07 -8.95
CA GLU A 267 1.04 9.61 -8.33
C GLU A 267 1.09 9.90 -6.83
N VAL A 268 0.64 11.09 -6.41
CA VAL A 268 0.51 11.47 -5.00
C VAL A 268 -0.37 10.48 -4.25
N LEU A 269 -1.58 10.21 -4.74
CA LEU A 269 -2.47 9.24 -4.10
C LEU A 269 -1.90 7.83 -4.12
N ARG A 270 -1.31 7.40 -5.23
CA ARG A 270 -0.71 6.08 -5.37
C ARG A 270 0.39 5.87 -4.32
N ILE A 271 1.31 6.83 -4.16
CA ILE A 271 2.39 6.74 -3.17
C ILE A 271 1.84 6.83 -1.74
N ALA A 272 0.89 7.73 -1.47
CA ALA A 272 0.29 7.85 -0.13
C ALA A 272 -0.41 6.54 0.29
N LEU A 273 -1.21 5.93 -0.61
CA LEU A 273 -1.83 4.63 -0.37
C LEU A 273 -0.78 3.53 -0.19
N LEU A 274 0.29 3.55 -0.99
CA LEU A 274 1.39 2.59 -0.86
C LEU A 274 2.07 2.69 0.50
N LEU A 275 2.37 3.90 0.99
CA LEU A 275 2.97 4.13 2.30
C LEU A 275 2.11 3.57 3.43
N VAL A 276 0.79 3.85 3.41
CA VAL A 276 -0.13 3.38 4.44
C VAL A 276 -0.31 1.86 4.38
N LEU A 277 -0.54 1.28 3.19
CA LEU A 277 -0.71 -0.17 3.05
C LEU A 277 0.56 -0.94 3.37
N THR A 278 1.74 -0.42 3.01
CA THR A 278 3.02 -1.06 3.36
C THR A 278 3.19 -1.10 4.88
N ARG A 279 2.83 -0.02 5.59
CA ARG A 279 2.83 0.00 7.06
C ARG A 279 1.85 -1.00 7.68
N CYS A 280 0.70 -1.24 7.06
CA CYS A 280 -0.28 -2.22 7.53
C CYS A 280 0.11 -3.67 7.23
N THR A 281 0.84 -3.90 6.14
CA THR A 281 1.16 -5.26 5.65
C THR A 281 2.58 -5.70 5.99
N ASN A 282 3.44 -4.79 6.46
CA ASN A 282 4.86 -5.07 6.61
C ASN A 282 5.49 -4.43 7.86
N ARG A 283 6.12 -5.25 8.69
CA ARG A 283 6.83 -4.82 9.90
C ARG A 283 8.10 -4.01 9.63
N VAL A 284 8.69 -4.14 8.44
CA VAL A 284 9.90 -3.40 8.03
C VAL A 284 9.59 -2.18 7.17
N ALA A 285 8.33 -1.71 7.18
CA ALA A 285 7.86 -0.56 6.42
C ALA A 285 8.63 0.75 6.72
N PHE A 286 9.26 0.86 7.89
CA PHE A 286 10.10 2.02 8.22
C PHE A 286 11.27 2.21 7.24
N ARG A 287 11.85 1.11 6.71
CA ARG A 287 12.94 1.18 5.72
C ARG A 287 12.48 1.80 4.41
N SER A 288 11.25 1.48 4.01
CA SER A 288 10.60 2.03 2.82
C SER A 288 10.00 3.42 2.98
N ALA A 289 9.83 3.91 4.21
CA ALA A 289 9.16 5.19 4.47
C ALA A 289 9.94 6.35 3.85
N GLN A 290 11.23 6.47 4.14
CA GLN A 290 12.09 7.57 3.69
C GLN A 290 12.14 7.73 2.15
N PRO A 291 12.49 6.70 1.34
CA PRO A 291 12.54 6.87 -0.12
C PRO A 291 11.17 7.17 -0.73
N ASN A 292 10.07 6.63 -0.19
CA ASN A 292 8.73 6.87 -0.73
C ASN A 292 8.15 8.21 -0.28
N MET A 293 8.48 8.70 0.92
CA MET A 293 8.14 10.04 1.37
C MET A 293 8.81 11.09 0.47
N ARG A 294 10.08 10.92 0.09
CA ARG A 294 10.75 11.81 -0.88
C ARG A 294 10.09 11.78 -2.26
N ARG A 295 9.67 10.61 -2.74
CA ARG A 295 8.90 10.50 -3.99
C ARG A 295 7.55 11.20 -3.89
N LEU A 296 6.88 11.09 -2.74
CA LEU A 296 5.61 11.78 -2.47
C LEU A 296 5.81 13.30 -2.52
N GLN A 297 6.85 13.82 -1.85
CA GLN A 297 7.22 15.24 -1.90
C GLN A 297 7.47 15.70 -3.34
N HIS A 298 8.24 14.93 -4.11
CA HIS A 298 8.49 15.23 -5.52
C HIS A 298 7.20 15.24 -6.36
N ALA A 299 6.31 14.27 -6.17
CA ALA A 299 5.04 14.19 -6.88
C ALA A 299 4.09 15.34 -6.52
N LEU A 300 4.15 15.82 -5.28
CA LEU A 300 3.37 16.96 -4.79
C LEU A 300 3.85 18.31 -5.32
N HIS A 301 5.10 18.41 -5.79
CA HIS A 301 5.67 19.69 -6.22
C HIS A 301 4.77 20.40 -7.24
N GLY A 302 4.38 21.65 -6.95
CA GLY A 302 3.54 22.47 -7.84
C GLY A 302 2.04 22.21 -7.72
N ILE A 303 1.61 21.24 -6.90
CA ILE A 303 0.21 20.96 -6.54
C ILE A 303 0.04 20.82 -5.02
N ASP A 304 1.05 21.22 -4.25
CA ASP A 304 1.22 20.97 -2.82
C ASP A 304 0.37 21.86 -1.91
N LYS A 305 -0.26 22.91 -2.48
CA LYS A 305 -1.07 23.88 -1.74
C LYS A 305 -2.53 23.92 -2.17
N ASP A 306 -2.82 23.61 -3.44
CA ASP A 306 -4.18 23.60 -3.95
C ASP A 306 -4.31 22.54 -5.05
N TRP A 307 -5.19 21.57 -4.82
CA TRP A 307 -5.48 20.51 -5.78
C TRP A 307 -6.62 20.86 -6.72
N SER A 308 -7.32 21.96 -6.50
CA SER A 308 -8.47 22.36 -7.30
C SER A 308 -8.13 23.30 -8.45
N THR A 309 -6.95 23.93 -8.41
CA THR A 309 -6.53 24.84 -9.47
C THR A 309 -6.26 24.09 -10.77
N ASN A 310 -7.22 24.15 -11.69
CA ASN A 310 -7.00 23.82 -13.11
C ASN A 310 -6.28 24.96 -13.83
N LYS A 311 -5.50 25.79 -13.12
CA LYS A 311 -4.67 26.78 -13.81
C LYS A 311 -3.78 25.98 -14.74
N THR A 312 -4.09 26.06 -16.02
CA THR A 312 -3.22 25.64 -17.11
C THR A 312 -2.03 26.57 -16.99
N THR A 313 -1.13 26.23 -16.08
CA THR A 313 0.14 26.91 -15.95
C THR A 313 0.83 26.53 -17.24
N SER A 314 0.67 27.37 -18.27
CA SER A 314 1.50 27.34 -19.46
C SER A 314 2.90 27.62 -18.94
N TRP A 315 3.60 26.58 -18.49
CA TRP A 315 5.02 26.65 -18.25
C TRP A 315 5.60 27.02 -19.60
N GLY A 316 6.01 28.29 -19.70
CA GLY A 316 6.42 28.93 -20.93
C GLY A 316 7.42 28.04 -21.65
N THR A 317 7.00 27.54 -22.80
CA THR A 317 7.94 27.30 -23.89
C THR A 317 7.82 28.55 -24.78
N GLU A 318 8.42 29.64 -24.33
CA GLU A 318 8.95 30.64 -25.25
C GLU A 318 10.11 29.96 -25.99
N ALA A 319 9.74 29.21 -27.02
CA ALA A 319 10.59 28.96 -28.16
C ALA A 319 9.72 29.23 -29.38
N GLU A 320 9.61 30.51 -29.72
CA GLU A 320 9.45 30.93 -31.10
C GLU A 320 10.53 30.23 -31.93
N MET A 321 10.16 29.14 -32.59
CA MET A 321 10.66 28.85 -33.93
C MET A 321 9.46 28.58 -34.81
N THR A 322 8.99 29.67 -35.37
CA THR A 322 8.38 29.81 -36.68
C THR A 322 8.58 28.60 -37.60
N GLY A 323 7.44 28.06 -38.05
CA GLY A 323 7.27 27.60 -39.42
C GLY A 323 7.50 26.11 -39.65
N SER A 324 6.42 25.34 -39.70
CA SER A 324 6.02 24.70 -40.96
C SER A 324 4.62 24.08 -40.81
N SER A 325 3.70 24.60 -41.60
CA SER A 325 2.35 24.08 -41.79
C SER A 325 2.41 22.83 -42.67
N CYS A 326 2.03 21.68 -42.12
CA CYS A 326 1.58 20.53 -42.91
C CYS A 326 0.23 20.07 -42.38
N GLN A 327 -0.82 20.60 -43.00
CA GLN A 327 -2.17 20.03 -42.94
C GLN A 327 -2.16 18.67 -43.65
N LEU A 328 -2.49 17.62 -42.91
CA LEU A 328 -2.95 16.36 -43.48
C LEU A 328 -4.28 16.01 -42.80
N GLN A 329 -5.36 16.18 -43.56
CA GLN A 329 -6.66 15.58 -43.26
C GLN A 329 -6.58 14.06 -43.44
N PRO A 330 -7.34 13.28 -42.66
CA PRO A 330 -7.82 11.99 -43.12
C PRO A 330 -9.31 12.08 -43.48
N GLU A 331 -9.58 11.69 -44.72
CA GLU A 331 -10.89 11.39 -45.28
C GLU A 331 -11.64 10.35 -44.43
N SER A 332 -12.94 10.58 -44.24
CA SER A 332 -13.88 9.58 -43.73
C SER A 332 -14.48 8.80 -44.90
N PRO A 333 -14.81 7.52 -44.70
CA PRO A 333 -15.98 6.96 -45.36
C PRO A 333 -16.99 6.32 -44.39
N ALA A 334 -18.22 6.81 -44.50
CA ALA A 334 -19.45 6.05 -44.73
C ALA A 334 -19.83 4.88 -43.80
N SER A 335 -20.76 5.19 -42.89
CA SER A 335 -22.09 4.56 -42.72
C SER A 335 -22.25 3.04 -42.63
N THR A 336 -22.86 2.59 -41.52
CA THR A 336 -23.79 1.44 -41.45
C THR A 336 -24.78 1.64 -40.27
N PRO A 337 -25.94 0.95 -40.26
CA PRO A 337 -27.22 1.56 -39.88
C PRO A 337 -27.68 1.34 -38.44
N SER A 338 -28.61 2.22 -38.08
CA SER A 338 -29.49 2.26 -36.90
C SER A 338 -30.27 0.98 -36.65
N TRP A 339 -30.21 0.47 -35.41
CA TRP A 339 -31.23 -0.40 -34.83
C TRP A 339 -31.86 0.32 -33.64
N ASP A 340 -33.13 0.63 -33.79
CA ASP A 340 -34.00 1.18 -32.77
C ASP A 340 -34.41 0.11 -31.74
N SER A 341 -34.44 0.57 -30.49
CA SER A 341 -35.48 0.33 -29.49
C SER A 341 -35.73 -1.11 -28.99
N SER A 342 -35.32 -1.38 -27.75
CA SER A 342 -36.24 -1.96 -26.76
C SER A 342 -35.90 -1.50 -25.34
N SER A 343 -36.95 -1.02 -24.69
CA SER A 343 -37.06 -0.45 -23.35
C SER A 343 -37.10 -1.49 -22.22
N SER A 344 -36.84 -0.98 -21.00
CA SER A 344 -37.17 -1.51 -19.67
C SER A 344 -36.28 -2.67 -19.16
N SER A 345 -35.80 -2.71 -17.91
CA SER A 345 -36.25 -2.08 -16.66
C SER A 345 -35.06 -1.94 -15.69
N SER A 346 -34.61 -0.71 -15.42
CA SER A 346 -33.70 -0.43 -14.32
C SER A 346 -34.50 -0.32 -13.03
N SER A 347 -34.50 -1.40 -12.24
CA SER A 347 -34.95 -1.35 -10.84
C SER A 347 -33.99 -0.45 -10.04
N PRO A 348 -34.48 0.55 -9.29
CA PRO A 348 -33.62 1.36 -8.44
C PRO A 348 -33.25 0.55 -7.19
N SER A 349 -31.95 0.30 -7.01
CA SER A 349 -31.42 -0.29 -5.78
C SER A 349 -31.75 0.61 -4.57
N PRO A 350 -32.38 0.09 -3.51
CA PRO A 350 -32.73 0.89 -2.34
C PRO A 350 -31.61 0.79 -1.28
N LEU A 351 -30.47 1.44 -1.50
CA LEU A 351 -29.36 1.46 -0.51
C LEU A 351 -28.52 2.77 -0.60
N ASN A 352 -29.19 3.92 -0.68
CA ASN A 352 -28.58 5.25 -0.51
C ASN A 352 -29.26 6.00 0.64
N ALA A 353 -28.81 5.78 1.88
CA ALA A 353 -28.78 6.75 2.99
C ALA A 353 -28.20 6.04 4.23
N PRO A 354 -27.11 6.57 4.82
CA PRO A 354 -27.28 7.69 5.75
C PRO A 354 -26.51 8.95 5.36
N PHE A 355 -25.81 8.97 4.23
CA PHE A 355 -25.14 10.18 3.75
C PHE A 355 -26.08 10.93 2.80
N GLY A 356 -26.34 12.20 3.11
CA GLY A 356 -27.32 13.06 2.44
C GLY A 356 -27.16 13.11 0.92
N ARG A 357 -28.22 13.55 0.23
CA ARG A 357 -28.25 13.70 -1.23
C ARG A 357 -26.94 14.33 -1.73
N PRO A 358 -26.30 13.79 -2.78
CA PRO A 358 -25.14 14.42 -3.39
C PRO A 358 -25.60 15.71 -4.07
N LEU A 359 -25.52 16.83 -3.35
CA LEU A 359 -25.46 18.14 -3.97
C LEU A 359 -24.15 18.16 -4.76
N ARG A 360 -24.24 18.04 -6.08
CA ARG A 360 -23.14 18.29 -7.02
C ARG A 360 -22.83 19.78 -7.06
N ASP A 361 -22.48 20.34 -5.91
CA ASP A 361 -21.98 21.68 -5.80
C ASP A 361 -20.50 21.65 -6.24
N PRO A 362 -20.09 22.45 -7.24
CA PRO A 362 -18.68 22.63 -7.59
C PRO A 362 -17.78 22.90 -6.38
N GLN A 363 -18.30 23.58 -5.35
CA GLN A 363 -17.59 23.82 -4.09
C GLN A 363 -17.29 22.52 -3.32
N SER A 364 -18.21 21.54 -3.38
CA SER A 364 -18.00 20.21 -2.77
C SER A 364 -16.85 19.48 -3.44
N LYS A 365 -16.73 19.54 -4.77
CA LYS A 365 -15.65 18.87 -5.50
C LYS A 365 -14.28 19.45 -5.15
N GLN A 366 -14.18 20.77 -5.05
CA GLN A 366 -12.94 21.44 -4.63
C GLN A 366 -12.55 21.06 -3.20
N TYR A 367 -13.53 21.02 -2.29
CA TYR A 367 -13.31 20.55 -0.92
C TYR A 367 -12.78 19.11 -0.90
N ASP A 368 -13.42 18.17 -1.60
CA ASP A 368 -13.02 16.76 -1.61
C ASP A 368 -11.63 16.53 -2.23
N GLN A 369 -11.25 17.36 -3.21
CA GLN A 369 -9.89 17.37 -3.76
C GLN A 369 -8.87 17.86 -2.72
N ASN A 370 -9.11 18.99 -2.07
CA ASN A 370 -8.18 19.50 -1.05
C ASN A 370 -8.14 18.63 0.22
N ALA A 371 -9.24 17.92 0.52
CA ALA A 371 -9.28 16.92 1.58
C ALA A 371 -8.34 15.73 1.26
N LEU A 372 -8.38 15.20 0.05
CA LEU A 372 -7.43 14.15 -0.37
C LEU A 372 -5.97 14.65 -0.37
N LEU A 373 -5.73 15.91 -0.74
CA LEU A 373 -4.41 16.54 -0.63
C LEU A 373 -3.93 16.61 0.82
N LEU A 374 -4.76 17.10 1.75
CA LEU A 374 -4.40 17.14 3.18
C LEU A 374 -4.10 15.74 3.70
N TRP A 375 -4.91 14.73 3.36
CA TRP A 375 -4.63 13.35 3.76
C TRP A 375 -3.27 12.85 3.26
N ALA A 376 -2.91 13.15 2.01
CA ALA A 376 -1.61 12.79 1.45
C ALA A 376 -0.46 13.53 2.15
N LEU A 377 -0.62 14.82 2.44
CA LEU A 377 0.36 15.63 3.18
C LEU A 377 0.57 15.11 4.61
N MET A 378 -0.52 14.78 5.33
CA MET A 378 -0.46 14.18 6.67
C MET A 378 0.19 12.80 6.66
N THR A 379 -0.03 12.01 5.60
CA THR A 379 0.67 10.74 5.38
C THR A 379 2.15 10.97 5.17
N GLY A 380 2.54 11.96 4.36
CA GLY A 380 3.93 12.35 4.16
C GLY A 380 4.62 12.83 5.44
N HIS A 381 4.01 13.76 6.16
CA HIS A 381 4.49 14.28 7.45
C HIS A 381 4.75 13.14 8.45
N PHE A 382 3.80 12.22 8.60
CA PHE A 382 3.96 11.05 9.47
C PHE A 382 5.09 10.10 9.01
N ASN A 383 5.43 10.06 7.72
CA ASN A 383 6.55 9.25 7.23
C ASN A 383 7.89 10.02 7.23
N ALA A 384 7.86 11.34 7.44
CA ALA A 384 9.02 12.21 7.48
C ALA A 384 9.53 12.50 8.90
N GLN A 385 8.94 11.93 9.95
CA GLN A 385 9.33 12.19 11.33
C GLN A 385 10.83 12.01 11.57
N GLY A 386 11.49 13.08 12.02
CA GLY A 386 12.94 13.11 12.27
C GLY A 386 13.80 13.25 11.01
N GLU A 387 13.19 13.39 9.83
CA GLU A 387 13.86 13.63 8.55
C GLU A 387 13.76 15.12 8.18
N PRO A 388 14.69 15.65 7.35
CA PRO A 388 14.67 17.05 6.92
C PRO A 388 13.37 17.48 6.21
N GLU A 389 12.68 16.53 5.56
CA GLU A 389 11.44 16.78 4.84
C GLU A 389 10.22 16.99 5.75
N GLU A 390 10.32 16.73 7.06
CA GLU A 390 9.20 16.89 8.01
C GLU A 390 8.60 18.30 7.98
N SER A 391 9.46 19.32 8.06
CA SER A 391 9.05 20.73 8.03
C SER A 391 8.35 21.11 6.73
N TRP A 392 8.81 20.56 5.60
CA TRP A 392 8.20 20.80 4.30
C TRP A 392 6.75 20.32 4.26
N PHE A 393 6.49 19.11 4.77
CA PHE A 393 5.13 18.56 4.83
C PHE A 393 4.26 19.30 5.85
N LEU A 394 4.83 19.66 7.00
CA LEU A 394 4.15 20.41 8.05
C LEU A 394 3.57 21.74 7.55
N GLU A 395 4.41 22.59 6.94
CA GLU A 395 4.00 23.90 6.43
C GLU A 395 2.83 23.81 5.43
N ARG A 396 2.83 22.78 4.58
CA ARG A 396 1.79 22.55 3.57
C ARG A 396 0.52 21.98 4.17
N ALA A 397 0.65 21.04 5.10
CA ALA A 397 -0.49 20.47 5.80
C ALA A 397 -1.26 21.56 6.57
N VAL A 398 -0.54 22.42 7.30
CA VAL A 398 -1.12 23.59 7.99
C VAL A 398 -1.84 24.51 6.99
N TYR A 399 -1.15 24.91 5.92
CA TYR A 399 -1.74 25.79 4.91
C TYR A 399 -3.03 25.23 4.32
N VAL A 400 -3.06 23.96 3.91
CA VAL A 400 -4.24 23.32 3.32
C VAL A 400 -5.36 23.15 4.36
N ALA A 401 -5.01 22.77 5.59
CA ALA A 401 -5.97 22.61 6.68
C ALA A 401 -6.73 23.91 6.97
N GLU A 402 -6.01 25.02 7.15
CA GLU A 402 -6.61 26.32 7.46
C GLU A 402 -7.30 26.94 6.25
N THR A 403 -6.57 27.07 5.14
CA THR A 403 -7.00 27.91 4.00
C THR A 403 -8.10 27.24 3.18
N HIS A 404 -8.05 25.92 3.03
CA HIS A 404 -8.95 25.20 2.14
C HIS A 404 -10.02 24.38 2.87
N LEU A 405 -9.77 23.94 4.10
CA LEU A 405 -10.67 23.05 4.82
C LEU A 405 -11.25 23.66 6.11
N GLY A 406 -10.74 24.83 6.54
CA GLY A 406 -11.21 25.50 7.75
C GLY A 406 -10.99 24.71 9.04
N ILE A 407 -9.96 23.86 9.08
CA ILE A 407 -9.59 23.09 10.27
C ILE A 407 -8.65 23.97 11.10
N LEU A 408 -9.07 24.35 12.30
CA LEU A 408 -8.39 25.34 13.13
C LEU A 408 -7.76 24.77 14.41
N ASP A 409 -8.06 23.52 14.75
CA ASP A 409 -7.61 22.92 16.01
C ASP A 409 -7.30 21.42 15.89
N TYR A 410 -6.82 20.86 17.00
CA TYR A 410 -6.47 19.45 17.10
C TYR A 410 -7.69 18.53 16.90
N ASP A 411 -8.84 18.88 17.47
CA ASP A 411 -10.04 18.04 17.42
C ASP A 411 -10.60 17.98 15.99
N GLY A 412 -10.63 19.11 15.27
CA GLY A 412 -10.99 19.15 13.87
C GLY A 412 -10.04 18.33 12.99
N LEU A 413 -8.73 18.33 13.30
CA LEU A 413 -7.76 17.52 12.56
C LEU A 413 -7.91 16.02 12.86
N VAL A 414 -8.22 15.64 14.11
CA VAL A 414 -8.53 14.25 14.49
C VAL A 414 -9.81 13.79 13.80
N ASP A 415 -10.87 14.59 13.83
CA ASP A 415 -12.15 14.29 13.18
C ASP A 415 -11.98 14.15 11.67
N PHE A 416 -11.19 15.02 11.05
CA PHE A 416 -10.81 14.92 9.65
C PHE A 416 -10.06 13.61 9.36
N MET A 417 -8.97 13.32 10.07
CA MET A 417 -8.15 12.14 9.80
C MET A 417 -8.89 10.83 10.10
N SER A 418 -9.84 10.82 11.04
CA SER A 418 -10.67 9.65 11.35
C SER A 418 -11.49 9.13 10.15
N GLN A 419 -11.75 9.99 9.16
CA GLN A 419 -12.51 9.66 7.95
C GLN A 419 -11.65 8.99 6.87
N TYR A 420 -10.33 9.01 7.04
CA TYR A 420 -9.36 8.42 6.11
C TYR A 420 -8.58 7.30 6.80
N PHE A 421 -7.68 6.64 6.08
CA PHE A 421 -6.85 5.59 6.67
C PHE A 421 -5.90 6.20 7.72
N TYR A 422 -6.25 6.04 9.00
CA TYR A 422 -5.62 6.69 10.15
C TYR A 422 -5.41 5.73 11.32
N SER A 423 -4.30 5.86 12.03
CA SER A 423 -4.01 5.17 13.31
C SER A 423 -3.78 6.21 14.41
N LYS A 424 -4.65 6.18 15.42
CA LYS A 424 -4.66 7.21 16.47
C LYS A 424 -3.34 7.27 17.22
N THR A 425 -2.83 6.14 17.68
CA THR A 425 -1.60 6.13 18.49
C THR A 425 -0.36 6.46 17.65
N ARG A 426 -0.31 6.00 16.39
CA ARG A 426 0.88 6.19 15.55
C ARG A 426 0.98 7.59 14.96
N GLN A 427 -0.15 8.19 14.61
CA GLN A 427 -0.19 9.53 14.03
C GLN A 427 -0.42 10.63 15.06
N GLN A 428 -0.59 10.31 16.36
CA GLN A 428 -0.79 11.29 17.42
C GLN A 428 0.27 12.39 17.41
N HIS A 429 1.56 12.02 17.35
CA HIS A 429 2.64 13.00 17.33
C HIS A 429 2.53 13.94 16.11
N SER A 430 2.33 13.37 14.92
CA SER A 430 2.14 14.12 13.67
C SER A 430 0.98 15.11 13.77
N LEU A 431 -0.16 14.67 14.32
CA LEU A 431 -1.33 15.53 14.54
C LEU A 431 -1.07 16.64 15.55
N THR A 432 -0.42 16.33 16.68
CA THR A 432 -0.11 17.32 17.71
C THR A 432 0.81 18.40 17.15
N ILE A 433 1.84 18.03 16.38
CA ILE A 433 2.74 19.00 15.77
C ILE A 433 2.01 19.89 14.77
N VAL A 434 1.17 19.32 13.88
CA VAL A 434 0.39 20.12 12.92
C VAL A 434 -0.58 21.05 13.65
N ALA A 435 -1.31 20.56 14.66
CA ALA A 435 -2.26 21.35 15.43
C ALA A 435 -1.62 22.52 16.19
N LEU A 436 -0.38 22.36 16.68
CA LEU A 436 0.37 23.44 17.33
C LEU A 436 0.74 24.59 16.36
N HIS A 437 0.67 24.35 15.06
CA HIS A 437 0.96 25.35 14.02
C HIS A 437 -0.31 25.88 13.34
N LEU A 438 -1.50 25.47 13.79
CA LEU A 438 -2.76 26.09 13.39
C LEU A 438 -2.95 27.41 14.19
N SER A 439 -3.54 28.41 13.53
CA SER A 439 -3.60 29.82 13.95
C SER A 439 -4.76 30.17 14.86
#